data_AF-A0A964HI32-F1
#
_entry.id   AF-A0A964HI32-F1
#
_cell.length_a   1.000
_cell.length_b   1.000
_cell.length_c   1.000
_cell.angle_alpha   90.00
_cell.angle_beta   90.00
_cell.angle_gamma   90.00
#
_symmetry.space_group_name_H-M   'P 1'
#
loop_
_entity.id
_entity.type
_entity.pdbx_description
1 polymer ?
#
loop_
_entity_poly.entity_id
_entity_poly.type
_entity_poly.pdbx_seq_one_letter_code
_entity_poly.pdbx_strand_id
1 'polypeptide(L)'
;LTFSEAMNTAIEPTVTFDLTAPYTKNVVVADPGWVNATTWQGSFAIDIDTGDGTHTIKVLGARSADGFVIPDDTLHRFVVDTSGATVANLGLATISGVSQVVISWDNDSGGVVTPAGYNVLRSTTGAAGSYRQINTGLIAVSDGPKTSYIDSTTIAGTQYYWLVYRVDTNGNSEIWSGPMTNSEAEVDVRYGSTQVPNGGGPVELGSVAMGGTALTRTFTVYNYGYGTLSASNLSVSSPYAISEGLAATIPSGGSDTFTISLPTGTAGTFNATVSFTTNDANQPTCNFTITGRVEAVDADLIWVKFDYSGSEQGTQTFPYNTLGEGIGAVNSGGTVRIYSGSVGGAYRITRQTRLEAYGGSVRIGLATGLGEPSAGLDGANSHDSGQSRRNTTSGRSAATDWMLYR
;
A
#
# COMPACT_ATOMS: atom_id res chain seq x y z
N LEU A 1 -38.89 24.55 -22.49
CA LEU A 1 -40.08 24.69 -21.60
C LEU A 1 -41.32 24.88 -22.46
N THR A 2 -42.44 24.29 -22.06
CA THR A 2 -43.74 24.46 -22.73
C THR A 2 -44.75 24.95 -21.69
N PHE A 3 -45.39 26.08 -21.96
CA PHE A 3 -46.36 26.71 -21.07
C PHE A 3 -47.78 26.34 -21.50
N SER A 4 -48.69 26.24 -20.53
CA SER A 4 -50.10 25.87 -20.77
C SER A 4 -50.93 26.98 -21.44
N GLU A 5 -50.45 28.22 -21.40
CA GLU A 5 -51.11 29.41 -21.92
C GLU A 5 -50.12 30.33 -22.66
N ALA A 6 -50.64 31.34 -23.36
CA ALA A 6 -49.85 32.30 -24.11
C ALA A 6 -49.11 33.28 -23.18
N MET A 7 -47.80 33.38 -23.39
CA MET A 7 -46.85 34.13 -22.59
C MET A 7 -46.46 35.44 -23.28
N ASN A 8 -46.02 36.42 -22.48
CA ASN A 8 -45.47 37.66 -22.99
C ASN A 8 -44.02 37.43 -23.47
N THR A 9 -43.85 37.19 -24.76
CA THR A 9 -42.54 36.88 -25.38
C THR A 9 -41.57 38.06 -25.42
N ALA A 10 -41.94 39.25 -24.96
CA ALA A 10 -41.02 40.36 -24.77
C ALA A 10 -40.26 40.30 -23.42
N ILE A 11 -40.57 39.32 -22.57
CA ILE A 11 -39.97 39.12 -21.25
C ILE A 11 -39.42 37.69 -21.18
N GLU A 12 -38.10 37.57 -21.07
CA GLU A 12 -37.43 36.28 -20.92
C GLU A 12 -37.61 35.75 -19.49
N PRO A 13 -38.00 34.47 -19.30
CA PRO A 13 -37.96 33.82 -18.00
C PRO A 13 -36.50 33.61 -17.57
N THR A 14 -36.23 33.71 -16.27
CA THR A 14 -34.96 33.22 -15.72
C THR A 14 -35.10 31.74 -15.44
N VAL A 15 -34.28 30.92 -16.10
CA VAL A 15 -34.25 29.46 -15.96
C VAL A 15 -32.91 29.05 -15.35
N THR A 16 -32.96 28.42 -14.18
CA THR A 16 -31.78 27.93 -13.47
C THR A 16 -31.94 26.47 -13.08
N PHE A 17 -30.87 25.81 -12.67
CA PHE A 17 -30.94 24.49 -12.04
C PHE A 17 -29.80 24.27 -11.05
N ASP A 18 -30.02 23.39 -10.07
CA ASP A 18 -28.98 22.93 -9.13
C ASP A 18 -29.41 21.64 -8.41
N LEU A 19 -28.47 21.03 -7.69
CA LEU A 19 -28.70 19.91 -6.77
C LEU A 19 -29.44 20.36 -5.50
N THR A 20 -29.18 21.59 -5.02
CA THR A 20 -29.69 22.10 -3.73
C THR A 20 -30.52 23.36 -3.87
N ALA A 21 -31.57 23.48 -3.05
CA ALA A 21 -32.35 24.72 -2.95
C ALA A 21 -31.41 25.87 -2.50
N PRO A 22 -31.49 27.07 -3.10
CA PRO A 22 -32.62 27.61 -3.87
C PRO A 22 -32.60 27.34 -5.40
N TYR A 23 -31.77 26.42 -5.89
CA TYR A 23 -31.68 25.98 -7.29
C TYR A 23 -31.18 27.03 -8.29
N THR A 24 -30.21 27.86 -7.88
CA THR A 24 -29.77 29.05 -8.64
C THR A 24 -28.35 28.99 -9.22
N LYS A 25 -27.59 27.91 -9.01
CA LYS A 25 -26.16 27.84 -9.41
C LYS A 25 -25.96 27.91 -10.92
N ASN A 26 -26.62 27.01 -11.67
CA ASN A 26 -26.43 26.90 -13.12
C ASN A 26 -27.54 27.68 -13.82
N VAL A 27 -27.18 28.64 -14.69
CA VAL A 27 -28.13 29.52 -15.39
C VAL A 27 -28.21 29.13 -16.86
N VAL A 28 -29.41 28.73 -17.32
CA VAL A 28 -29.64 28.34 -18.72
C VAL A 28 -29.77 29.60 -19.58
N VAL A 29 -29.01 29.66 -20.67
CA VAL A 29 -29.01 30.82 -21.59
C VAL A 29 -30.12 30.66 -22.63
N ALA A 30 -30.87 31.73 -22.91
CA ALA A 30 -31.87 31.75 -23.98
C ALA A 30 -31.21 31.49 -25.35
N ASP A 31 -31.63 30.42 -26.02
CA ASP A 31 -31.09 29.95 -27.29
C ASP A 31 -32.12 29.04 -27.99
N PRO A 32 -32.92 29.56 -28.95
CA PRO A 32 -33.07 30.97 -29.33
C PRO A 32 -33.91 31.82 -28.35
N GLY A 33 -34.41 31.27 -27.24
CA GLY A 33 -35.37 31.92 -26.34
C GLY A 33 -36.81 31.56 -26.69
N TRP A 34 -37.70 32.56 -26.76
CA TRP A 34 -39.08 32.33 -27.19
C TRP A 34 -39.18 31.91 -28.67
N VAL A 35 -39.57 30.66 -28.91
CA VAL A 35 -39.83 30.11 -30.25
C VAL A 35 -41.25 30.45 -30.73
N ASN A 36 -42.19 30.49 -29.80
CA ASN A 36 -43.57 30.95 -29.99
C ASN A 36 -44.17 31.32 -28.62
N ALA A 37 -45.40 31.83 -28.60
CA ALA A 37 -46.06 32.30 -27.37
C ALA A 37 -46.24 31.24 -26.26
N THR A 38 -46.00 29.96 -26.51
CA THR A 38 -46.12 28.88 -25.50
C THR A 38 -44.82 28.08 -25.32
N THR A 39 -43.77 28.36 -26.10
CA THR A 39 -42.56 27.51 -26.16
C THR A 39 -41.31 28.36 -26.02
N TRP A 40 -40.52 28.07 -24.98
CA TRP A 40 -39.22 28.68 -24.73
C TRP A 40 -38.11 27.64 -24.81
N GLN A 41 -36.98 27.99 -25.43
CA GLN A 41 -35.80 27.13 -25.60
C GLN A 41 -34.54 27.85 -25.11
N GLY A 42 -33.65 27.07 -24.51
CA GLY A 42 -32.38 27.55 -24.02
C GLY A 42 -31.37 26.42 -23.85
N SER A 43 -30.10 26.81 -23.84
CA SER A 43 -28.93 25.94 -23.89
C SER A 43 -28.06 26.12 -22.66
N PHE A 44 -27.47 25.02 -22.19
CA PHE A 44 -26.41 25.00 -21.17
C PHE A 44 -25.45 23.85 -21.48
N ALA A 45 -24.14 24.10 -21.39
CA ALA A 45 -23.13 23.07 -21.57
C ALA A 45 -22.84 22.38 -20.24
N ILE A 46 -23.08 21.07 -20.16
CA ILE A 46 -22.81 20.28 -18.95
C ILE A 46 -21.32 19.92 -18.89
N ASP A 47 -20.71 20.14 -17.74
CA ASP A 47 -19.30 19.85 -17.43
C ASP A 47 -19.16 19.25 -16.01
N ILE A 48 -17.93 18.88 -15.63
CA ILE A 48 -17.65 18.27 -14.32
C ILE A 48 -17.95 19.20 -13.14
N ASP A 49 -17.87 20.53 -13.34
CA ASP A 49 -18.15 21.53 -12.31
C ASP A 49 -19.65 21.79 -12.12
N THR A 50 -20.50 21.37 -13.08
CA THR A 50 -21.96 21.36 -12.98
C THR A 50 -22.40 20.54 -11.75
N GLY A 51 -21.73 19.41 -11.52
CA GLY A 51 -21.88 18.52 -10.35
C GLY A 51 -22.88 17.37 -10.58
N ASP A 52 -22.57 16.19 -10.05
CA ASP A 52 -23.36 14.97 -10.27
C ASP A 52 -24.55 14.84 -9.31
N GLY A 53 -25.64 14.24 -9.80
CA GLY A 53 -26.84 13.93 -9.04
C GLY A 53 -28.14 14.45 -9.68
N THR A 54 -29.23 14.41 -8.92
CA THR A 54 -30.56 14.84 -9.39
C THR A 54 -30.78 16.34 -9.22
N HIS A 55 -30.46 17.10 -10.26
CA HIS A 55 -30.76 18.53 -10.36
C HIS A 55 -32.25 18.81 -10.46
N THR A 56 -32.66 19.97 -9.93
CA THR A 56 -34.01 20.51 -10.04
C THR A 56 -33.97 21.77 -10.87
N ILE A 57 -34.79 21.85 -11.91
CA ILE A 57 -34.95 23.05 -12.74
C ILE A 57 -35.85 24.02 -11.97
N LYS A 58 -35.48 25.30 -11.99
CA LYS A 58 -36.25 26.40 -11.44
C LYS A 58 -36.56 27.43 -12.53
N VAL A 59 -37.83 27.80 -12.65
CA VAL A 59 -38.30 28.81 -13.61
C VAL A 59 -38.85 30.01 -12.85
N LEU A 60 -38.41 31.21 -13.21
CA LEU A 60 -38.68 32.47 -12.52
C LEU A 60 -39.10 33.58 -13.48
N GLY A 61 -39.96 34.49 -13.00
CA GLY A 61 -40.22 35.79 -13.64
C GLY A 61 -40.98 35.73 -14.98
N ALA A 62 -41.37 34.54 -15.44
CA ALA A 62 -42.21 34.36 -16.61
C ALA A 62 -43.55 35.09 -16.43
N ARG A 63 -44.10 35.65 -17.52
CA ARG A 63 -45.38 36.37 -17.48
C ARG A 63 -46.33 35.92 -18.59
N SER A 64 -47.61 35.81 -18.26
CA SER A 64 -48.68 35.62 -19.22
C SER A 64 -48.81 36.84 -20.16
N ALA A 65 -49.49 36.66 -21.30
CA ALA A 65 -49.66 37.72 -22.30
C ALA A 65 -50.41 38.97 -21.77
N ASP A 66 -51.27 38.82 -20.76
CA ASP A 66 -51.97 39.90 -20.05
C ASP A 66 -51.18 40.46 -18.84
N GLY A 67 -49.98 39.95 -18.57
CA GLY A 67 -48.98 40.58 -17.70
C GLY A 67 -48.86 40.03 -16.28
N PHE A 68 -49.68 39.05 -15.89
CA PHE A 68 -49.55 38.37 -14.59
C PHE A 68 -48.21 37.63 -14.49
N VAL A 69 -47.64 37.58 -13.28
CA VAL A 69 -46.42 36.82 -12.99
C VAL A 69 -46.82 35.36 -12.73
N ILE A 70 -46.20 34.43 -13.46
CA ILE A 70 -46.34 33.00 -13.19
C ILE A 70 -45.52 32.68 -11.92
N PRO A 71 -46.07 31.92 -10.95
CA PRO A 71 -45.33 31.48 -9.77
C PRO A 71 -44.05 30.71 -10.11
N ASP A 72 -43.07 30.78 -9.22
CA ASP A 72 -41.85 29.96 -9.26
C ASP A 72 -42.20 28.47 -9.45
N ASP A 73 -41.66 27.84 -10.50
CA ASP A 73 -41.82 26.40 -10.73
C ASP A 73 -40.51 25.68 -10.39
N THR A 74 -40.58 24.63 -9.58
CA THR A 74 -39.47 23.71 -9.25
C THR A 74 -39.88 22.23 -9.34
N LEU A 75 -40.90 21.89 -10.15
CA LEU A 75 -41.43 20.53 -10.26
C LEU A 75 -40.57 19.60 -11.13
N HIS A 76 -39.79 20.18 -12.05
CA HIS A 76 -39.01 19.43 -13.03
C HIS A 76 -37.61 19.08 -12.51
N ARG A 77 -37.21 17.82 -12.70
CA ARG A 77 -35.92 17.28 -12.24
C ARG A 77 -35.27 16.42 -13.33
N PHE A 78 -33.96 16.40 -13.35
CA PHE A 78 -33.15 15.55 -14.24
C PHE A 78 -31.89 15.09 -13.51
N VAL A 79 -31.21 14.07 -14.03
CA VAL A 79 -29.93 13.59 -13.49
C VAL A 79 -28.81 14.11 -14.36
N VAL A 80 -27.80 14.70 -13.72
CA VAL A 80 -26.47 14.90 -14.30
C VAL A 80 -25.57 13.81 -13.75
N ASP A 81 -24.84 13.14 -14.62
CA ASP A 81 -23.77 12.22 -14.26
C ASP A 81 -22.61 12.47 -15.22
N THR A 82 -21.54 13.03 -14.68
CA THR A 82 -20.29 13.34 -15.36
C THR A 82 -19.18 12.36 -14.98
N SER A 83 -19.48 11.37 -14.14
CA SER A 83 -18.60 10.23 -13.90
C SER A 83 -18.53 9.40 -15.18
N GLY A 84 -17.44 9.61 -15.94
CA GLY A 84 -17.20 8.88 -17.18
C GLY A 84 -17.19 7.36 -16.94
N ALA A 85 -17.57 6.59 -17.97
CA ALA A 85 -17.55 5.13 -17.90
C ALA A 85 -16.16 4.62 -17.44
N THR A 86 -16.13 3.74 -16.45
CA THR A 86 -14.87 3.25 -15.88
C THR A 86 -14.22 2.23 -16.81
N VAL A 87 -13.03 2.58 -17.31
CA VAL A 87 -12.28 1.74 -18.24
C VAL A 87 -11.40 0.76 -17.47
N ALA A 88 -11.64 -0.55 -17.63
CA ALA A 88 -10.75 -1.60 -17.12
C ALA A 88 -9.47 -1.75 -17.96
N ASN A 89 -9.56 -1.54 -19.28
CA ASN A 89 -8.48 -1.73 -20.24
C ASN A 89 -7.58 -0.49 -20.38
N LEU A 90 -6.79 -0.16 -19.36
CA LEU A 90 -5.79 0.92 -19.45
C LEU A 90 -4.82 0.66 -20.62
N GLY A 91 -4.67 1.66 -21.51
CA GLY A 91 -3.77 1.61 -22.67
C GLY A 91 -4.42 1.19 -24.00
N LEU A 92 -5.50 0.39 -23.96
CA LEU A 92 -6.32 0.08 -25.15
C LEU A 92 -7.52 1.02 -25.26
N ALA A 93 -8.08 1.46 -24.13
CA ALA A 93 -9.24 2.33 -24.08
C ALA A 93 -8.93 3.60 -23.26
N THR A 94 -9.41 4.76 -23.72
CA THR A 94 -9.27 6.06 -23.05
C THR A 94 -10.62 6.75 -22.99
N ILE A 95 -10.97 7.33 -21.85
CA ILE A 95 -12.22 8.09 -21.69
C ILE A 95 -12.09 9.42 -22.46
N SER A 96 -13.05 9.73 -23.32
CA SER A 96 -13.10 10.96 -24.12
C SER A 96 -14.43 11.70 -23.91
N GLY A 97 -14.72 12.01 -22.64
CA GLY A 97 -15.97 12.62 -22.19
C GLY A 97 -16.89 11.64 -21.46
N VAL A 98 -18.05 12.14 -21.02
CA VAL A 98 -18.91 11.49 -20.00
C VAL A 98 -19.54 10.15 -20.42
N SER A 99 -19.60 9.82 -21.71
CA SER A 99 -20.17 8.55 -22.21
C SER A 99 -19.51 8.06 -23.50
N GLN A 100 -18.27 8.49 -23.76
CA GLN A 100 -17.50 8.07 -24.93
C GLN A 100 -16.18 7.46 -24.50
N VAL A 101 -15.92 6.24 -24.95
CA VAL A 101 -14.63 5.58 -24.77
C VAL A 101 -13.97 5.42 -26.14
N VAL A 102 -12.74 5.88 -26.27
CA VAL A 102 -11.92 5.75 -27.47
C VAL A 102 -11.05 4.51 -27.30
N ILE A 103 -11.34 3.47 -28.07
CA ILE A 103 -10.54 2.26 -28.18
C ILE A 103 -9.49 2.53 -29.27
N SER A 104 -8.19 2.42 -28.96
CA SER A 104 -7.08 2.67 -29.90
C SER A 104 -6.04 1.56 -29.85
N TRP A 105 -5.67 1.04 -31.01
CA TRP A 105 -4.70 -0.05 -31.15
C TRP A 105 -3.67 0.29 -32.23
N ASP A 106 -2.48 -0.30 -32.11
CA ASP A 106 -1.45 -0.20 -33.14
C ASP A 106 -1.89 -0.94 -34.41
N ASN A 107 -1.59 -0.34 -35.56
CA ASN A 107 -1.77 -0.98 -36.86
C ASN A 107 -0.68 -2.04 -37.07
N ASP A 108 -0.96 -3.04 -37.90
CA ASP A 108 -0.01 -4.10 -38.19
C ASP A 108 1.12 -3.58 -39.10
N SER A 109 2.12 -2.93 -38.50
CA SER A 109 3.24 -2.30 -39.21
C SER A 109 4.38 -3.28 -39.57
N GLY A 110 4.14 -4.60 -39.50
CA GLY A 110 5.18 -5.61 -39.77
C GLY A 110 4.73 -7.06 -39.99
N GLY A 111 3.43 -7.36 -39.95
CA GLY A 111 2.87 -8.70 -40.11
C GLY A 111 2.81 -9.22 -41.55
N VAL A 112 2.68 -10.54 -41.68
CA VAL A 112 2.67 -11.27 -42.96
C VAL A 112 1.34 -11.13 -43.73
N VAL A 113 0.29 -10.61 -43.09
CA VAL A 113 -1.05 -10.46 -43.69
C VAL A 113 -1.58 -9.06 -43.40
N THR A 114 -1.86 -8.29 -44.46
CA THR A 114 -2.60 -7.02 -44.33
C THR A 114 -4.06 -7.31 -43.98
N PRO A 115 -4.59 -6.84 -42.84
CA PRO A 115 -5.99 -7.09 -42.49
C PRO A 115 -6.92 -6.28 -43.40
N ALA A 116 -8.07 -6.86 -43.72
CA ALA A 116 -9.17 -6.16 -44.40
C ALA A 116 -9.86 -5.13 -43.49
N GLY A 117 -9.71 -5.30 -42.17
CA GLY A 117 -10.15 -4.34 -41.17
C GLY A 117 -10.21 -4.97 -39.78
N TYR A 118 -10.89 -4.30 -38.87
CA TYR A 118 -11.05 -4.71 -37.48
C TYR A 118 -12.51 -4.75 -37.04
N ASN A 119 -12.82 -5.62 -36.09
CA ASN A 119 -14.07 -5.62 -35.32
C ASN A 119 -13.76 -5.30 -33.86
N VAL A 120 -14.57 -4.45 -33.24
CA VAL A 120 -14.50 -4.12 -31.81
C VAL A 120 -15.67 -4.79 -31.11
N LEU A 121 -15.37 -5.56 -30.07
CA LEU A 121 -16.34 -6.24 -29.23
C LEU A 121 -16.27 -5.66 -27.81
N ARG A 122 -17.40 -5.67 -27.11
CA ARG A 122 -17.54 -5.18 -25.73
C ARG A 122 -18.21 -6.22 -24.83
N SER A 123 -17.85 -6.21 -23.55
CA SER A 123 -18.54 -6.90 -22.46
C SER A 123 -18.70 -5.98 -21.24
N THR A 124 -19.70 -6.27 -20.40
CA THR A 124 -19.85 -5.72 -19.03
C THR A 124 -19.28 -6.64 -17.94
N THR A 125 -18.86 -7.85 -18.29
CA THR A 125 -18.39 -8.88 -17.32
C THR A 125 -16.99 -9.40 -17.59
N GLY A 126 -16.36 -9.02 -18.70
CA GLY A 126 -14.99 -9.44 -19.07
C GLY A 126 -14.84 -10.91 -19.49
N ALA A 127 -15.78 -11.78 -19.12
CA ALA A 127 -15.72 -13.24 -19.28
C ALA A 127 -15.63 -13.72 -20.74
N ALA A 128 -14.96 -14.86 -20.97
CA ALA A 128 -14.95 -15.53 -22.26
C ALA A 128 -16.39 -15.78 -22.78
N GLY A 129 -16.64 -15.48 -24.07
CA GLY A 129 -17.97 -15.62 -24.68
C GLY A 129 -19.03 -14.58 -24.26
N SER A 130 -18.74 -13.67 -23.32
CA SER A 130 -19.65 -12.56 -22.97
C SER A 130 -19.60 -11.40 -23.98
N TYR A 131 -18.49 -11.27 -24.71
CA TYR A 131 -18.24 -10.20 -25.68
C TYR A 131 -19.24 -10.20 -26.85
N ARG A 132 -19.69 -9.01 -27.25
CA ARG A 132 -20.56 -8.78 -28.40
C ARG A 132 -19.96 -7.69 -29.28
N GLN A 133 -19.97 -7.87 -30.60
CA GLN A 133 -19.51 -6.86 -31.54
C GLN A 133 -20.36 -5.60 -31.44
N ILE A 134 -19.72 -4.43 -31.40
CA ILE A 134 -20.39 -3.12 -31.29
C ILE A 134 -20.28 -2.26 -32.56
N ASN A 135 -19.28 -2.50 -33.42
CA ASN A 135 -19.17 -1.85 -34.72
C ASN A 135 -20.10 -2.53 -35.75
N THR A 136 -20.80 -1.74 -36.56
CA THR A 136 -21.77 -2.24 -37.56
C THR A 136 -21.15 -2.69 -38.88
N GLY A 137 -19.89 -2.32 -39.14
CA GLY A 137 -19.10 -2.75 -40.29
C GLY A 137 -17.61 -2.72 -39.96
N LEU A 138 -16.78 -3.41 -40.76
CA LEU A 138 -15.34 -3.49 -40.53
C LEU A 138 -14.71 -2.09 -40.44
N ILE A 139 -13.94 -1.88 -39.38
CA ILE A 139 -13.18 -0.65 -39.17
C ILE A 139 -11.93 -0.75 -40.05
N ALA A 140 -11.82 0.15 -41.03
CA ALA A 140 -10.70 0.16 -41.95
C ALA A 140 -9.37 0.42 -41.22
N VAL A 141 -8.28 -0.17 -41.73
CA VAL A 141 -6.93 0.20 -41.31
C VAL A 141 -6.67 1.64 -41.73
N SER A 142 -6.25 2.48 -40.79
CA SER A 142 -5.85 3.86 -41.08
C SER A 142 -4.42 3.94 -41.63
N ASP A 143 -4.11 4.99 -42.40
CA ASP A 143 -2.78 5.23 -42.99
C ASP A 143 -1.66 5.56 -41.96
N GLY A 144 -2.02 5.67 -40.67
CA GLY A 144 -1.11 5.99 -39.58
C GLY A 144 -0.57 4.76 -38.83
N PRO A 145 0.14 4.95 -37.70
CA PRO A 145 0.63 3.85 -36.87
C PRO A 145 -0.45 3.22 -35.96
N LYS A 146 -1.62 3.87 -35.81
CA LYS A 146 -2.71 3.43 -34.92
C LYS A 146 -4.07 3.63 -35.56
N THR A 147 -4.96 2.66 -35.40
CA THR A 147 -6.40 2.80 -35.70
C THR A 147 -7.19 2.93 -34.40
N SER A 148 -8.36 3.58 -34.47
CA SER A 148 -9.23 3.79 -33.32
C SER A 148 -10.71 3.63 -33.64
N TYR A 149 -11.50 3.41 -32.61
CA TYR A 149 -12.96 3.34 -32.63
C TYR A 149 -13.53 4.06 -31.41
N ILE A 150 -14.62 4.81 -31.59
CA ILE A 150 -15.31 5.50 -30.51
C ILE A 150 -16.55 4.71 -30.13
N ASP A 151 -16.57 4.17 -28.92
CA ASP A 151 -17.78 3.62 -28.33
C ASP A 151 -18.56 4.72 -27.60
N SER A 152 -19.51 5.30 -28.33
CA SER A 152 -20.46 6.31 -27.82
C SER A 152 -21.72 5.70 -27.20
N THR A 153 -21.73 4.38 -26.93
CA THR A 153 -22.88 3.65 -26.40
C THR A 153 -22.64 3.13 -24.98
N THR A 154 -21.62 3.66 -24.30
CA THR A 154 -21.31 3.34 -22.90
C THR A 154 -22.25 4.08 -21.96
N ILE A 155 -22.61 3.44 -20.85
CA ILE A 155 -23.41 4.03 -19.78
C ILE A 155 -22.45 4.48 -18.65
N ALA A 156 -22.66 5.69 -18.12
CA ALA A 156 -21.94 6.20 -16.96
C ALA A 156 -22.03 5.24 -15.76
N GLY A 157 -21.00 5.24 -14.90
CA GLY A 157 -20.88 4.31 -13.77
C GLY A 157 -20.80 2.81 -14.10
N THR A 158 -20.90 2.40 -15.37
CA THR A 158 -20.81 0.98 -15.79
C THR A 158 -19.40 0.64 -16.23
N GLN A 159 -18.83 -0.41 -15.66
CA GLN A 159 -17.53 -0.94 -16.11
C GLN A 159 -17.70 -1.75 -17.40
N TYR A 160 -16.80 -1.52 -18.35
CA TYR A 160 -16.78 -2.24 -19.63
C TYR A 160 -15.37 -2.75 -19.97
N TYR A 161 -15.35 -3.78 -20.79
CA TYR A 161 -14.17 -4.47 -21.30
C TYR A 161 -14.26 -4.51 -22.84
N TRP A 162 -13.16 -4.29 -23.55
CA TRP A 162 -13.13 -4.32 -25.01
C TRP A 162 -12.09 -5.29 -25.57
N LEU A 163 -12.41 -5.89 -26.72
CA LEU A 163 -11.51 -6.68 -27.55
C LEU A 163 -11.56 -6.15 -28.99
N VAL A 164 -10.40 -6.11 -29.64
CA VAL A 164 -10.26 -5.84 -31.07
C VAL A 164 -9.87 -7.15 -31.76
N TYR A 165 -10.66 -7.58 -32.73
CA TYR A 165 -10.31 -8.66 -33.66
C TYR A 165 -9.83 -8.05 -34.96
N ARG A 166 -8.74 -8.56 -35.55
CA ARG A 166 -8.44 -8.33 -36.98
C ARG A 166 -9.21 -9.32 -37.83
N VAL A 167 -9.56 -8.89 -39.03
CA VAL A 167 -10.24 -9.72 -40.03
C VAL A 167 -9.41 -9.70 -41.31
N ASP A 168 -9.12 -10.88 -41.87
CA ASP A 168 -8.39 -11.01 -43.14
C ASP A 168 -9.30 -10.79 -44.36
N THR A 169 -8.74 -10.76 -45.56
CA THR A 169 -9.49 -10.61 -46.82
C THR A 169 -10.41 -11.78 -47.14
N ASN A 170 -10.30 -12.90 -46.42
CA ASN A 170 -11.14 -14.09 -46.58
C ASN A 170 -12.29 -14.12 -45.56
N GLY A 171 -12.35 -13.15 -44.63
CA GLY A 171 -13.33 -13.08 -43.54
C GLY A 171 -12.95 -13.85 -42.28
N ASN A 172 -11.75 -14.41 -42.18
CA ASN A 172 -11.27 -15.05 -40.96
C ASN A 172 -10.95 -13.98 -39.91
N SER A 173 -11.40 -14.20 -38.67
CA SER A 173 -11.19 -13.26 -37.56
C SER A 173 -10.35 -13.85 -36.44
N GLU A 174 -9.36 -13.10 -35.95
CA GLU A 174 -8.57 -13.45 -34.77
C GLU A 174 -8.33 -12.23 -33.88
N ILE A 175 -7.99 -12.46 -32.61
CA ILE A 175 -7.77 -11.40 -31.62
C ILE A 175 -6.51 -10.59 -31.99
N TRP A 176 -6.66 -9.27 -32.18
CA TRP A 176 -5.60 -8.36 -32.62
C TRP A 176 -5.11 -7.41 -31.55
N SER A 177 -6.01 -6.80 -30.77
CA SER A 177 -5.58 -6.29 -29.46
C SER A 177 -5.08 -7.53 -28.74
N GLY A 178 -3.75 -7.66 -28.59
CA GLY A 178 -3.14 -8.86 -28.02
C GLY A 178 -3.86 -9.26 -26.73
N PRO A 179 -3.93 -10.57 -26.42
CA PRO A 179 -4.75 -11.08 -25.31
C PRO A 179 -4.55 -10.16 -24.11
N MET A 180 -5.65 -9.58 -23.64
CA MET A 180 -5.62 -8.51 -22.64
C MET A 180 -4.60 -8.86 -21.57
N THR A 181 -3.71 -7.94 -21.22
CA THR A 181 -2.68 -8.14 -20.16
C THR A 181 -3.30 -8.13 -18.77
N ASN A 182 -4.47 -8.73 -18.65
CA ASN A 182 -5.18 -9.08 -17.46
C ASN A 182 -5.95 -10.38 -17.76
N SER A 183 -5.38 -11.50 -17.34
CA SER A 183 -5.92 -12.85 -17.48
C SER A 183 -7.28 -13.02 -16.74
N GLU A 184 -7.98 -14.14 -16.95
CA GLU A 184 -9.17 -14.47 -16.14
C GLU A 184 -8.80 -14.58 -14.65
N ALA A 185 -7.61 -15.07 -14.37
CA ALA A 185 -6.93 -14.92 -13.09
C ALA A 185 -5.53 -14.37 -13.38
N GLU A 186 -5.18 -13.22 -12.80
CA GLU A 186 -3.84 -12.61 -12.94
C GLU A 186 -3.27 -12.46 -11.54
N VAL A 187 -2.26 -13.25 -11.21
CA VAL A 187 -1.71 -13.36 -9.86
C VAL A 187 -0.52 -12.42 -9.66
N ASP A 188 -0.55 -11.65 -8.58
CA ASP A 188 0.56 -10.77 -8.18
C ASP A 188 0.92 -10.97 -6.71
N VAL A 189 2.14 -11.41 -6.44
CA VAL A 189 2.66 -11.61 -5.09
C VAL A 189 3.44 -10.38 -4.66
N ARG A 190 3.21 -9.88 -3.44
CA ARG A 190 3.93 -8.75 -2.85
C ARG A 190 4.51 -9.06 -1.49
N TYR A 191 5.65 -8.42 -1.23
CA TYR A 191 6.26 -8.31 0.09
C TYR A 191 6.35 -6.83 0.46
N GLY A 192 5.51 -6.40 1.40
CA GLY A 192 5.24 -4.97 1.61
C GLY A 192 4.66 -4.32 0.35
N SER A 193 5.25 -3.23 -0.10
CA SER A 193 4.86 -2.55 -1.36
C SER A 193 5.49 -3.14 -2.62
N THR A 194 6.43 -4.09 -2.50
CA THR A 194 7.27 -4.55 -3.62
C THR A 194 6.72 -5.84 -4.21
N GLN A 195 6.58 -5.86 -5.55
CA GLN A 195 6.24 -7.06 -6.31
C GLN A 195 7.35 -8.12 -6.22
N VAL A 196 6.95 -9.38 -6.11
CA VAL A 196 7.80 -10.57 -6.11
C VAL A 196 7.52 -11.37 -7.39
N PRO A 197 8.37 -11.27 -8.43
CA PRO A 197 8.13 -11.95 -9.70
C PRO A 197 8.13 -13.48 -9.57
N ASN A 198 7.34 -14.16 -10.42
CA ASN A 198 7.41 -15.62 -10.54
C ASN A 198 8.79 -16.07 -11.02
N GLY A 199 9.33 -17.13 -10.41
CA GLY A 199 10.72 -17.58 -10.56
C GLY A 199 11.77 -16.63 -9.94
N GLY A 200 11.36 -15.57 -9.23
CA GLY A 200 12.24 -14.52 -8.73
C GLY A 200 12.90 -14.81 -7.38
N GLY A 201 13.60 -13.79 -6.87
CA GLY A 201 14.25 -13.77 -5.56
C GLY A 201 15.78 -13.93 -5.60
N PRO A 202 16.43 -14.11 -4.43
CA PRO A 202 15.79 -14.25 -3.11
C PRO A 202 15.16 -12.94 -2.62
N VAL A 203 13.97 -13.05 -2.01
CA VAL A 203 13.36 -11.94 -1.24
C VAL A 203 14.03 -11.88 0.13
N GLU A 204 14.66 -10.75 0.43
CA GLU A 204 15.34 -10.48 1.71
C GLU A 204 14.32 -10.24 2.84
N LEU A 205 14.18 -11.20 3.75
CA LEU A 205 13.28 -11.12 4.90
C LEU A 205 13.88 -10.34 6.09
N GLY A 206 15.20 -10.10 6.04
CA GLY A 206 15.99 -9.45 7.09
C GLY A 206 16.63 -10.46 8.04
N SER A 207 17.08 -9.96 9.20
CA SER A 207 17.76 -10.77 10.22
C SER A 207 17.12 -10.70 11.60
N VAL A 208 17.45 -11.67 12.44
CA VAL A 208 17.07 -11.76 13.85
C VAL A 208 18.19 -12.40 14.66
N ALA A 209 18.37 -12.03 15.92
CA ALA A 209 19.33 -12.70 16.81
C ALA A 209 18.93 -14.16 17.05
N MET A 210 19.93 -15.04 17.19
CA MET A 210 19.74 -16.42 17.65
C MET A 210 18.93 -16.46 18.95
N GLY A 211 18.04 -17.45 19.07
CA GLY A 211 17.13 -17.60 20.20
C GLY A 211 15.98 -16.59 20.29
N GLY A 212 15.91 -15.61 19.38
CA GLY A 212 14.83 -14.64 19.35
C GLY A 212 13.49 -15.21 18.90
N THR A 213 12.44 -14.39 18.94
CA THR A 213 11.14 -14.74 18.34
C THR A 213 11.33 -15.11 16.86
N ALA A 214 10.60 -16.12 16.39
CA ALA A 214 10.65 -16.57 15.00
C ALA A 214 10.54 -15.38 14.02
N LEU A 215 11.40 -15.35 13.00
CA LEU A 215 11.37 -14.29 12.00
C LEU A 215 10.18 -14.54 11.08
N THR A 216 9.07 -13.88 11.40
CA THR A 216 7.77 -14.04 10.74
C THR A 216 7.57 -12.95 9.69
N ARG A 217 7.09 -13.33 8.48
CA ARG A 217 6.84 -12.42 7.36
C ARG A 217 5.57 -12.80 6.61
N THR A 218 4.76 -11.80 6.30
CA THR A 218 3.52 -11.91 5.55
C THR A 218 3.73 -11.43 4.12
N PHE A 219 3.20 -12.19 3.17
CA PHE A 219 3.09 -11.85 1.76
C PHE A 219 1.63 -11.60 1.45
N THR A 220 1.36 -10.72 0.49
CA THR A 220 0.01 -10.46 -0.03
C THR A 220 -0.07 -10.97 -1.46
N VAL A 221 -1.13 -11.71 -1.77
CA VAL A 221 -1.43 -12.19 -3.13
C VAL A 221 -2.65 -11.44 -3.61
N TYR A 222 -2.48 -10.64 -4.67
CA TYR A 222 -3.55 -9.94 -5.36
C TYR A 222 -4.02 -10.77 -6.56
N ASN A 223 -5.32 -10.66 -6.86
CA ASN A 223 -5.88 -11.06 -8.13
C ASN A 223 -6.24 -9.80 -8.93
N TYR A 224 -5.40 -9.43 -9.89
CA TYR A 224 -5.74 -8.34 -10.83
C TYR A 224 -6.71 -8.79 -11.93
N GLY A 225 -6.81 -10.11 -12.16
CA GLY A 225 -7.65 -10.73 -13.18
C GLY A 225 -9.12 -10.38 -13.03
N TYR A 226 -9.87 -10.47 -14.15
CA TYR A 226 -11.30 -10.12 -14.18
C TYR A 226 -12.24 -11.23 -13.66
N GLY A 227 -11.72 -12.46 -13.48
CA GLY A 227 -12.39 -13.60 -12.88
C GLY A 227 -11.84 -13.95 -11.50
N THR A 228 -12.13 -15.16 -11.02
CA THR A 228 -11.66 -15.64 -9.72
C THR A 228 -10.32 -16.37 -9.85
N LEU A 229 -9.31 -15.90 -9.14
CA LEU A 229 -8.06 -16.61 -8.93
C LEU A 229 -8.28 -17.74 -7.92
N SER A 230 -8.10 -18.99 -8.33
CA SER A 230 -7.97 -20.12 -7.41
C SER A 230 -6.51 -20.28 -6.99
N ALA A 231 -6.25 -20.44 -5.70
CA ALA A 231 -4.91 -20.69 -5.15
C ALA A 231 -4.91 -22.00 -4.35
N SER A 232 -3.87 -22.81 -4.48
CA SER A 232 -3.79 -24.14 -3.86
C SER A 232 -2.35 -24.61 -3.66
N ASN A 233 -2.17 -25.65 -2.84
CA ASN A 233 -0.87 -26.29 -2.61
C ASN A 233 0.25 -25.34 -2.13
N LEU A 234 -0.10 -24.31 -1.34
CA LEU A 234 0.89 -23.40 -0.75
C LEU A 234 1.89 -24.18 0.10
N SER A 235 3.16 -24.01 -0.23
CA SER A 235 4.30 -24.71 0.36
C SER A 235 5.49 -23.77 0.52
N VAL A 236 6.33 -24.07 1.50
CA VAL A 236 7.66 -23.46 1.66
C VAL A 236 8.65 -24.54 2.05
N SER A 237 9.87 -24.49 1.52
CA SER A 237 10.90 -25.47 1.88
C SER A 237 11.48 -25.21 3.28
N SER A 238 11.87 -26.29 3.96
CA SER A 238 12.63 -26.26 5.21
C SER A 238 13.85 -25.32 5.11
N PRO A 239 14.19 -24.55 6.17
CA PRO A 239 13.67 -24.63 7.55
C PRO A 239 12.44 -23.76 7.83
N TYR A 240 11.87 -23.09 6.84
CA TYR A 240 10.70 -22.23 7.04
C TYR A 240 9.42 -23.05 7.23
N ALA A 241 8.44 -22.47 7.93
CA ALA A 241 7.12 -23.04 8.11
C ALA A 241 6.03 -21.99 7.80
N ILE A 242 4.92 -22.44 7.19
CA ILE A 242 3.72 -21.64 7.00
C ILE A 242 2.96 -21.60 8.34
N SER A 243 2.58 -20.38 8.76
CA SER A 243 1.86 -20.10 10.01
C SER A 243 0.41 -19.65 9.77
N GLU A 244 0.15 -19.03 8.62
CA GLU A 244 -1.17 -18.77 8.04
C GLU A 244 -1.02 -18.87 6.52
N GLY A 245 -2.05 -19.39 5.83
CA GLY A 245 -1.99 -19.75 4.41
C GLY A 245 -3.20 -19.25 3.64
N LEU A 246 -3.06 -19.25 2.31
CA LEU A 246 -4.04 -18.70 1.37
C LEU A 246 -5.40 -19.41 1.43
N ALA A 247 -6.46 -18.62 1.28
CA ALA A 247 -7.79 -19.05 0.88
C ALA A 247 -7.75 -19.71 -0.51
N ALA A 248 -8.66 -20.66 -0.73
CA ALA A 248 -8.72 -21.41 -2.00
C ALA A 248 -9.10 -20.55 -3.23
N THR A 249 -9.71 -19.38 -3.01
CA THR A 249 -10.20 -18.47 -4.06
C THR A 249 -10.10 -17.01 -3.64
N ILE A 250 -9.60 -16.15 -4.53
CA ILE A 250 -9.50 -14.70 -4.38
C ILE A 250 -10.34 -14.06 -5.52
N PRO A 251 -11.37 -13.23 -5.22
CA PRO A 251 -12.20 -12.60 -6.24
C PRO A 251 -11.42 -11.58 -7.07
N SER A 252 -11.96 -11.20 -8.23
CA SER A 252 -11.39 -10.14 -9.08
C SER A 252 -11.18 -8.83 -8.29
N GLY A 253 -10.00 -8.21 -8.44
CA GLY A 253 -9.59 -7.01 -7.69
C GLY A 253 -9.36 -7.24 -6.20
N GLY A 254 -9.54 -8.47 -5.71
CA GLY A 254 -9.32 -8.85 -4.32
C GLY A 254 -7.87 -9.21 -4.01
N SER A 255 -7.61 -9.45 -2.73
CA SER A 255 -6.32 -9.93 -2.24
C SER A 255 -6.49 -10.81 -1.01
N ASP A 256 -5.51 -11.64 -0.75
CA ASP A 256 -5.38 -12.45 0.46
C ASP A 256 -3.94 -12.47 0.97
N THR A 257 -3.69 -13.01 2.16
CA THR A 257 -2.35 -13.12 2.75
C THR A 257 -1.90 -14.56 2.98
N PHE A 258 -0.58 -14.72 3.09
CA PHE A 258 0.00 -15.87 3.79
C PHE A 258 1.23 -15.45 4.57
N THR A 259 1.50 -16.16 5.66
CA THR A 259 2.52 -15.79 6.63
C THR A 259 3.46 -16.96 6.90
N ILE A 260 4.74 -16.76 6.61
CA ILE A 260 5.82 -17.72 6.85
C ILE A 260 6.65 -17.34 8.07
N SER A 261 7.34 -18.31 8.66
CA SER A 261 8.20 -18.14 9.83
C SER A 261 9.51 -18.92 9.70
N LEU A 262 10.61 -18.32 10.16
CA LEU A 262 11.94 -18.94 10.27
C LEU A 262 12.26 -19.19 11.76
N PRO A 263 12.52 -20.44 12.20
CA PRO A 263 13.02 -20.72 13.54
C PRO A 263 14.45 -20.18 13.75
N THR A 264 14.71 -19.72 14.97
CA THR A 264 15.92 -18.95 15.35
C THR A 264 16.92 -19.74 16.20
N GLY A 265 16.72 -21.05 16.37
CA GLY A 265 17.53 -21.89 17.26
C GLY A 265 18.98 -22.10 16.78
N THR A 266 19.26 -21.87 15.51
CA THR A 266 20.57 -22.07 14.89
C THR A 266 20.94 -20.83 14.08
N ALA A 267 22.14 -20.28 14.30
CA ALA A 267 22.65 -19.18 13.49
C ALA A 267 23.00 -19.61 12.05
N GLY A 268 22.78 -18.72 11.08
CA GLY A 268 23.05 -18.98 9.66
C GLY A 268 22.24 -18.09 8.72
N THR A 269 22.49 -18.24 7.42
CA THR A 269 21.63 -17.70 6.35
C THR A 269 20.81 -18.84 5.78
N PHE A 270 19.49 -18.69 5.76
CA PHE A 270 18.55 -19.74 5.40
C PHE A 270 17.76 -19.32 4.16
N ASN A 271 18.05 -20.00 3.04
CA ASN A 271 17.30 -19.85 1.80
C ASN A 271 16.16 -20.88 1.75
N ALA A 272 15.04 -20.51 1.12
CA ALA A 272 13.96 -21.43 0.82
C ALA A 272 13.23 -21.02 -0.46
N THR A 273 12.41 -21.93 -0.98
CA THR A 273 11.48 -21.67 -2.08
C THR A 273 10.05 -21.69 -1.53
N VAL A 274 9.29 -20.65 -1.82
CA VAL A 274 7.82 -20.63 -1.67
C VAL A 274 7.21 -21.07 -3.00
N SER A 275 6.16 -21.89 -2.98
CA SER A 275 5.45 -22.33 -4.19
C SER A 275 3.97 -22.58 -3.92
N PHE A 276 3.11 -22.21 -4.88
CA PHE A 276 1.68 -22.54 -4.91
C PHE A 276 1.17 -22.63 -6.36
N THR A 277 0.08 -23.37 -6.58
CA THR A 277 -0.55 -23.54 -7.89
C THR A 277 -1.76 -22.63 -8.07
N THR A 278 -1.94 -22.10 -9.28
CA THR A 278 -3.03 -21.18 -9.64
C THR A 278 -3.75 -21.58 -10.92
N ASN A 279 -4.87 -20.91 -11.23
CA ASN A 279 -5.52 -20.94 -12.53
C ASN A 279 -5.14 -19.75 -13.44
N ASP A 280 -4.11 -18.98 -13.10
CA ASP A 280 -3.51 -18.02 -14.02
C ASP A 280 -2.88 -18.79 -15.19
N ALA A 281 -3.33 -18.51 -16.41
CA ALA A 281 -2.86 -19.20 -17.61
C ALA A 281 -1.38 -18.94 -17.91
N ASN A 282 -0.82 -17.80 -17.48
CA ASN A 282 0.58 -17.44 -17.65
C ASN A 282 1.43 -17.83 -16.42
N GLN A 283 0.83 -17.98 -15.24
CA GLN A 283 1.48 -18.37 -13.98
C GLN A 283 0.78 -19.55 -13.25
N PRO A 284 0.60 -20.72 -13.90
CA PRO A 284 -0.10 -21.87 -13.29
C PRO A 284 0.62 -22.44 -12.05
N THR A 285 1.91 -22.16 -11.92
CA THR A 285 2.67 -22.32 -10.67
C THR A 285 3.38 -21.00 -10.36
N CYS A 286 2.99 -20.38 -9.24
CA CYS A 286 3.73 -19.28 -8.64
C CYS A 286 4.80 -19.85 -7.72
N ASN A 287 6.05 -19.49 -7.95
CA ASN A 287 7.17 -19.86 -7.09
C ASN A 287 8.18 -18.72 -7.02
N PHE A 288 8.87 -18.58 -5.89
CA PHE A 288 9.96 -17.63 -5.73
C PHE A 288 10.85 -18.06 -4.57
N THR A 289 12.07 -17.54 -4.55
CA THR A 289 13.03 -17.79 -3.47
C THR A 289 12.97 -16.70 -2.41
N ILE A 290 13.24 -17.08 -1.17
CA ILE A 290 13.32 -16.20 0.01
C ILE A 290 14.63 -16.45 0.74
N THR A 291 15.13 -15.44 1.45
CA THR A 291 16.28 -15.61 2.35
C THR A 291 16.15 -14.77 3.61
N GLY A 292 16.74 -15.27 4.69
CA GLY A 292 16.63 -14.69 6.02
C GLY A 292 17.79 -15.18 6.88
N ARG A 293 18.21 -14.34 7.83
CA ARG A 293 19.42 -14.58 8.61
C ARG A 293 19.13 -14.69 10.10
N VAL A 294 19.64 -15.75 10.73
CA VAL A 294 19.75 -15.83 12.19
C VAL A 294 21.17 -15.47 12.56
N GLU A 295 21.33 -14.38 13.29
CA GLU A 295 22.64 -13.83 13.65
C GLU A 295 23.20 -14.58 14.87
N ALA A 296 24.43 -15.09 14.74
CA ALA A 296 25.12 -15.74 15.83
C ALA A 296 25.35 -14.78 17.00
N VAL A 297 25.46 -15.33 18.20
CA VAL A 297 25.99 -14.60 19.36
C VAL A 297 27.43 -14.19 19.02
N ASP A 298 27.72 -12.90 19.17
CA ASP A 298 29.10 -12.42 19.11
C ASP A 298 29.85 -12.90 20.36
N ALA A 299 30.67 -13.93 20.21
CA ALA A 299 31.44 -14.52 21.31
C ALA A 299 32.49 -13.55 21.90
N ASP A 300 32.83 -12.46 21.19
CA ASP A 300 33.72 -11.41 21.68
C ASP A 300 32.94 -10.23 22.31
N LEU A 301 31.61 -10.20 22.21
CA LEU A 301 30.73 -9.19 22.84
C LEU A 301 29.47 -9.81 23.46
N ILE A 302 29.58 -10.13 24.75
CA ILE A 302 28.49 -10.73 25.53
C ILE A 302 27.78 -9.67 26.38
N TRP A 303 26.46 -9.76 26.51
CA TRP A 303 25.63 -8.83 27.28
C TRP A 303 25.07 -9.46 28.55
N VAL A 304 25.00 -8.65 29.62
CA VAL A 304 24.46 -9.05 30.95
C VAL A 304 23.47 -8.00 31.47
N LYS A 305 22.34 -8.45 32.01
CA LYS A 305 21.32 -7.62 32.67
C LYS A 305 20.75 -8.34 33.90
N PHE A 306 21.06 -7.87 35.10
CA PHE A 306 20.79 -8.60 36.35
C PHE A 306 19.31 -8.85 36.69
N ASP A 307 18.40 -8.02 36.17
CA ASP A 307 16.93 -8.14 36.34
C ASP A 307 16.25 -8.82 35.14
N TYR A 308 17.01 -9.43 34.22
CA TYR A 308 16.45 -10.12 33.06
C TYR A 308 15.89 -11.51 33.41
N SER A 309 14.68 -11.81 32.92
CA SER A 309 13.93 -13.03 33.25
C SER A 309 13.45 -13.80 32.01
N GLY A 310 14.02 -13.52 30.84
CA GLY A 310 13.71 -14.21 29.58
C GLY A 310 14.74 -15.29 29.24
N SER A 311 14.67 -15.85 28.04
CA SER A 311 15.69 -16.78 27.53
C SER A 311 17.04 -16.08 27.37
N GLU A 312 18.13 -16.73 27.79
CA GLU A 312 19.46 -16.13 27.90
C GLU A 312 20.43 -16.70 26.86
N GLN A 313 21.00 -15.84 26.02
CA GLN A 313 21.99 -16.21 25.00
C GLN A 313 23.19 -15.26 24.92
N GLY A 314 23.30 -14.28 25.83
CA GLY A 314 24.39 -13.31 25.84
C GLY A 314 24.33 -12.23 24.76
N THR A 315 23.23 -12.11 24.00
CA THR A 315 23.05 -11.02 23.02
C THR A 315 22.44 -9.78 23.69
N GLN A 316 22.47 -8.62 23.03
CA GLN A 316 21.89 -7.39 23.58
C GLN A 316 20.40 -7.53 23.94
N THR A 317 19.66 -8.31 23.16
CA THR A 317 18.23 -8.59 23.30
C THR A 317 17.95 -9.74 24.27
N PHE A 318 18.83 -10.74 24.32
CA PHE A 318 18.75 -11.93 25.17
C PHE A 318 19.99 -12.02 26.08
N PRO A 319 20.22 -11.03 26.97
CA PRO A 319 21.40 -10.98 27.81
C PRO A 319 21.38 -12.12 28.85
N TYR A 320 22.55 -12.45 29.40
CA TYR A 320 22.59 -13.29 30.61
C TYR A 320 22.14 -12.49 31.85
N ASN A 321 21.54 -13.17 32.83
CA ASN A 321 21.12 -12.54 34.07
C ASN A 321 22.22 -12.54 35.14
N THR A 322 23.27 -13.39 35.03
CA THR A 322 24.45 -13.30 35.89
C THR A 322 25.71 -12.82 35.18
N LEU A 323 26.60 -12.17 35.94
CA LEU A 323 27.96 -11.87 35.50
C LEU A 323 28.78 -13.16 35.27
N GLY A 324 28.47 -14.24 36.00
CA GLY A 324 29.19 -15.51 35.89
C GLY A 324 29.01 -16.15 34.51
N GLU A 325 27.78 -16.17 34.00
CA GLU A 325 27.47 -16.66 32.65
C GLU A 325 28.08 -15.76 31.58
N GLY A 326 28.00 -14.43 31.75
CA GLY A 326 28.66 -13.48 30.85
C GLY A 326 30.17 -13.72 30.70
N ILE A 327 30.88 -13.90 31.82
CA ILE A 327 32.32 -14.25 31.84
C ILE A 327 32.59 -15.67 31.30
N GLY A 328 31.66 -16.61 31.49
CA GLY A 328 31.79 -17.98 30.98
C GLY A 328 31.62 -18.08 29.46
N ALA A 329 30.69 -17.30 28.90
CA ALA A 329 30.36 -17.29 27.48
C ALA A 329 31.35 -16.47 26.63
N VAL A 330 31.91 -15.38 27.18
CA VAL A 330 32.82 -14.51 26.42
C VAL A 330 34.18 -15.19 26.16
N ASN A 331 34.72 -14.97 24.96
CA ASN A 331 36.08 -15.32 24.61
C ASN A 331 37.11 -14.54 25.43
N SER A 332 38.32 -15.11 25.56
CA SER A 332 39.44 -14.42 26.22
C SER A 332 39.89 -13.24 25.37
N GLY A 333 39.87 -12.04 25.95
CA GLY A 333 40.11 -10.76 25.27
C GLY A 333 38.83 -10.00 24.91
N GLY A 334 37.66 -10.67 24.92
CA GLY A 334 36.37 -10.06 24.59
C GLY A 334 35.82 -9.11 25.66
N THR A 335 34.68 -8.50 25.36
CA THR A 335 33.95 -7.55 26.22
C THR A 335 32.67 -8.18 26.76
N VAL A 336 32.44 -8.04 28.08
CA VAL A 336 31.12 -8.23 28.69
C VAL A 336 30.53 -6.86 28.97
N ARG A 337 29.44 -6.53 28.27
CA ARG A 337 28.71 -5.27 28.42
C ARG A 337 27.50 -5.46 29.34
N ILE A 338 27.43 -4.68 30.39
CA ILE A 338 26.50 -4.88 31.50
C ILE A 338 25.54 -3.68 31.57
N TYR A 339 24.24 -3.95 31.50
CA TYR A 339 23.22 -2.91 31.73
C TYR A 339 23.32 -2.36 33.16
N SER A 340 23.10 -1.05 33.33
CA SER A 340 23.13 -0.37 34.62
C SER A 340 22.29 -1.08 35.68
N GLY A 341 22.88 -1.33 36.84
CA GLY A 341 22.26 -2.13 37.89
C GLY A 341 23.21 -2.38 39.05
N SER A 342 22.74 -3.11 40.05
CA SER A 342 23.56 -3.55 41.19
C SER A 342 23.33 -5.02 41.46
N VAL A 343 24.40 -5.80 41.59
CA VAL A 343 24.33 -7.21 41.97
C VAL A 343 25.20 -7.50 43.18
N GLY A 344 24.63 -8.24 44.14
CA GLY A 344 25.28 -8.65 45.37
C GLY A 344 26.20 -9.86 45.17
N GLY A 345 27.27 -9.95 45.95
CA GLY A 345 28.09 -11.16 46.07
C GLY A 345 29.53 -11.02 45.57
N ALA A 346 30.28 -12.11 45.62
CA ALA A 346 31.67 -12.17 45.16
C ALA A 346 31.75 -12.91 43.81
N TYR A 347 32.34 -12.27 42.81
CA TYR A 347 32.52 -12.82 41.47
C TYR A 347 34.00 -13.05 41.18
N ARG A 348 34.35 -14.23 40.70
CA ARG A 348 35.72 -14.56 40.29
C ARG A 348 35.84 -14.48 38.77
N ILE A 349 36.50 -13.44 38.27
CA ILE A 349 36.85 -13.32 36.85
C ILE A 349 38.04 -14.26 36.59
N THR A 350 37.84 -15.30 35.79
CA THR A 350 38.84 -16.36 35.52
C THR A 350 39.43 -16.29 34.11
N ARG A 351 38.99 -15.31 33.30
CA ARG A 351 39.45 -15.04 31.93
C ARG A 351 39.86 -13.58 31.78
N GLN A 352 40.72 -13.29 30.81
CA GLN A 352 40.97 -11.91 30.41
C GLN A 352 39.71 -11.38 29.72
N THR A 353 39.06 -10.38 30.30
CA THR A 353 37.79 -9.84 29.79
C THR A 353 37.72 -8.35 30.09
N ARG A 354 37.22 -7.55 29.15
CA ARG A 354 36.86 -6.15 29.38
C ARG A 354 35.44 -6.07 29.92
N LEU A 355 35.22 -5.46 31.09
CA LEU A 355 33.87 -5.12 31.56
C LEU A 355 33.51 -3.71 31.10
N GLU A 356 32.31 -3.53 30.58
CA GLU A 356 31.80 -2.24 30.12
C GLU A 356 30.39 -1.98 30.66
N ALA A 357 30.17 -0.83 31.29
CA ALA A 357 28.84 -0.44 31.74
C ALA A 357 28.03 0.21 30.60
N TYR A 358 26.74 -0.10 30.52
CA TYR A 358 25.81 0.43 29.51
C TYR A 358 24.56 1.03 30.16
N GLY A 359 24.16 2.22 29.71
CA GLY A 359 22.97 2.92 30.22
C GLY A 359 23.13 3.59 31.59
N GLY A 360 24.27 3.44 32.27
CA GLY A 360 24.50 4.03 33.59
C GLY A 360 25.61 3.33 34.38
N SER A 361 25.66 3.55 35.70
CA SER A 361 26.62 2.87 36.57
C SER A 361 26.25 1.42 36.83
N VAL A 362 27.25 0.55 36.93
CA VAL A 362 27.14 -0.86 37.30
C VAL A 362 27.86 -1.08 38.62
N ARG A 363 27.19 -1.69 39.61
CA ARG A 363 27.80 -2.11 40.88
C ARG A 363 27.83 -3.63 40.97
N ILE A 364 29.03 -4.17 41.18
CA ILE A 364 29.28 -5.61 41.37
C ILE A 364 29.99 -5.74 42.70
N GLY A 365 29.43 -6.48 43.67
CA GLY A 365 30.05 -6.66 44.98
C GLY A 365 29.04 -6.63 46.12
N LEU A 366 29.52 -6.55 47.36
CA LEU A 366 28.65 -6.42 48.53
C LEU A 366 27.82 -5.13 48.45
N ALA A 367 26.49 -5.28 48.47
CA ALA A 367 25.54 -4.19 48.60
C ALA A 367 25.49 -3.69 50.06
N THR A 368 26.63 -3.21 50.56
CA THR A 368 26.76 -2.55 51.87
C THR A 368 27.18 -1.13 51.63
N GLY A 369 26.35 -0.17 52.05
CA GLY A 369 26.68 1.24 51.97
C GLY A 369 27.97 1.53 52.73
N LEU A 370 29.03 1.88 51.99
CA LEU A 370 30.15 2.61 52.57
C LEU A 370 29.59 3.98 52.96
N GLY A 371 29.17 4.10 54.21
CA GLY A 371 28.91 5.40 54.82
C GLY A 371 30.15 6.26 54.62
N GLU A 372 29.97 7.48 54.12
CA GLU A 372 31.08 8.32 53.74
C GLU A 372 32.07 8.43 54.91
N PRO A 373 33.40 8.36 54.65
CA PRO A 373 34.36 8.62 55.70
C PRO A 373 34.05 10.02 56.21
N SER A 374 33.73 10.13 57.50
CA SER A 374 33.31 11.38 58.11
C SER A 374 34.47 12.37 58.16
N ALA A 375 34.74 12.99 57.02
CA ALA A 375 34.71 14.42 56.90
C ALA A 375 35.90 15.07 57.66
N GLY A 376 37.03 15.38 56.97
CA GLY A 376 38.37 15.66 57.56
C GLY A 376 39.16 16.96 57.26
N LEU A 377 38.59 18.16 57.46
CA LEU A 377 39.22 19.51 57.58
C LEU A 377 40.12 19.73 58.83
N ASP A 378 40.40 21.01 59.14
CA ASP A 378 41.50 21.56 59.96
C ASP A 378 41.07 22.75 60.84
N GLY A 379 41.91 23.18 61.81
CA GLY A 379 41.63 24.44 62.52
C GLY A 379 42.49 24.90 63.72
N ALA A 380 43.70 24.38 63.99
CA ALA A 380 44.58 24.96 65.01
C ALA A 380 46.06 24.93 64.61
N ASN A 381 46.62 26.12 64.38
CA ASN A 381 48.04 26.31 64.11
C ASN A 381 48.85 26.23 65.42
N SER A 382 49.31 25.04 65.77
CA SER A 382 50.45 24.85 66.66
C SER A 382 51.30 23.71 66.12
N HIS A 383 52.57 24.02 65.89
CA HIS A 383 53.73 23.12 65.84
C HIS A 383 53.60 21.70 65.24
N ASP A 384 54.66 21.36 64.52
CA ASP A 384 55.44 20.14 64.69
C ASP A 384 55.48 19.62 66.16
N SER A 385 54.37 19.02 66.60
CA SER A 385 54.23 18.09 67.73
C SER A 385 52.82 17.46 67.78
N GLY A 386 52.39 16.75 66.71
CA GLY A 386 51.38 15.66 66.80
C GLY A 386 49.89 15.90 66.39
N GLN A 387 49.47 15.18 65.34
CA GLN A 387 48.16 14.51 65.08
C GLN A 387 46.76 15.19 65.20
N SER A 388 45.92 15.00 64.13
CA SER A 388 44.44 14.68 64.12
C SER A 388 43.29 15.77 64.03
N ARG A 389 42.48 15.82 62.92
CA ARG A 389 40.97 16.09 62.77
C ARG A 389 40.38 17.54 62.56
N ARG A 390 39.16 17.85 61.99
CA ARG A 390 38.18 17.28 60.96
C ARG A 390 36.98 18.28 60.53
N ASN A 391 36.33 18.17 59.32
CA ASN A 391 35.00 18.74 58.85
C ASN A 391 34.69 20.16 58.21
N THR A 392 34.76 20.30 56.85
CA THR A 392 33.81 20.94 55.85
C THR A 392 33.92 22.47 55.58
N THR A 393 33.63 23.07 54.39
CA THR A 393 32.88 22.65 53.16
C THR A 393 33.27 23.41 51.86
N SER A 394 33.03 22.78 50.69
CA SER A 394 32.51 23.35 49.41
C SER A 394 33.48 23.93 48.34
N GLY A 395 33.46 23.53 47.04
CA GLY A 395 32.70 22.43 46.41
C GLY A 395 32.83 22.33 44.86
N ARG A 396 32.70 21.09 44.33
CA ARG A 396 32.48 20.64 42.92
C ARG A 396 33.59 20.94 41.86
N SER A 397 34.00 19.98 41.02
CA SER A 397 33.71 18.53 40.96
C SER A 397 34.86 17.80 40.23
N ALA A 398 35.32 16.68 40.77
CA ALA A 398 36.44 15.92 40.22
C ALA A 398 36.12 14.43 40.05
N ALA A 399 36.64 13.86 38.96
CA ALA A 399 37.29 12.54 38.86
C ALA A 399 36.47 11.28 39.26
N THR A 400 36.95 10.03 39.19
CA THR A 400 38.28 9.42 38.93
C THR A 400 37.97 8.00 38.37
N ASP A 401 38.67 7.50 37.34
CA ASP A 401 39.88 6.66 37.41
C ASP A 401 39.66 5.26 38.03
N TRP A 402 40.06 4.21 37.29
CA TRP A 402 39.70 2.81 37.57
C TRP A 402 40.89 2.00 38.11
N MET A 403 40.74 1.40 39.30
CA MET A 403 41.75 0.50 39.86
C MET A 403 41.68 -0.90 39.25
N LEU A 404 42.79 -1.33 38.65
CA LEU A 404 43.05 -2.74 38.31
C LEU A 404 43.31 -3.55 39.58
N TYR A 405 42.72 -4.75 39.68
CA TYR A 405 43.26 -5.84 40.51
C TYR A 405 43.86 -6.91 39.59
N ARG A 406 45.01 -7.47 39.99
CA ARG A 406 45.65 -8.64 39.35
C ARG A 406 45.19 -9.93 40.02
#